data_AF-A0A8T7MLS4-F1
#
_entry.id   AF-A0A8T7MLS4-F1
#
_cell.length_a   1.000
_cell.length_b   1.000
_cell.length_c   1.000
_cell.angle_alpha   90.00
_cell.angle_beta   90.00
_cell.angle_gamma   90.00
#
_symmetry.space_group_name_H-M   'P 1'
#
loop_
_entity.id
_entity.type
_entity.pdbx_description
1 polymer ?
#
loop_
_entity_poly.entity_id
_entity_poly.type
_entity_poly.pdbx_seq_one_letter_code
_entity_poly.pdbx_strand_id
1 'polypeptide(L)'
;MKITAEKDQQSQYVVRIEIDAAEFDEAKGKAAKRLSNKVRIPGFRPGKAPRALVERFIGQEALVEETTRDLMPKAYKEALSQKNIKPIGEPNITVDSYDPFTIVATIPVEPTVTLGNYREVKFEMPVIEDNEEEVEKTIQQLRDQSSIWEEPEEPRPAQENDQVELELQTIREGEPTGEPFPRTGILGKGELLEQMDEQIIGMIVGEGRIIEVARSKPQAIEAVTDTPEEETSDEDDLIYKEIYQSQPAKETPEATTEANTAEEAPTETPELPEVETIPLSPEKEANQDNKPLVFQVTLNSIKVKHEPELNDEFAASVSDLATIEELRERIRANLKAQAESQAKSELLEKIVKEIVDLSHVDVPPIMVHSQIHALEENVSQRLKQQKLSLEQYLQVTGKSHEIFHEELRPQAENQVRTSLILQELAQQEGLTVDQRDVEQEVERLVIEYSINAPEEARAEQVKRLREVFRRKETLDQITNDVFSRKLSEHLIELATGIKPVLKEPKFTPLHEEKVVTETSEEEPKAIEAEVILAVESSAEDKTEEVTEVKTAE
;
A
#
# COMPACT_ATOMS: atom_id res chain seq x y z
N MET A 1 48.79 -4.21 -6.45
CA MET A 1 47.42 -3.70 -6.69
C MET A 1 47.35 -2.25 -6.26
N LYS A 2 46.66 -1.38 -7.01
CA LYS A 2 46.31 -0.02 -6.58
C LYS A 2 44.80 0.08 -6.39
N ILE A 3 44.38 0.69 -5.28
CA ILE A 3 42.98 0.82 -4.90
C ILE A 3 42.68 2.30 -4.68
N THR A 4 41.80 2.86 -5.50
CA THR A 4 41.26 4.22 -5.33
C THR A 4 39.78 4.11 -5.05
N ALA A 5 39.30 4.82 -4.03
CA ALA A 5 37.90 4.81 -3.62
C ALA A 5 37.43 6.26 -3.51
N GLU A 6 36.32 6.58 -4.17
CA GLU A 6 35.68 7.89 -4.13
C GLU A 6 34.22 7.70 -3.70
N LYS A 7 33.75 8.52 -2.76
CA LYS A 7 32.34 8.53 -2.34
C LYS A 7 31.55 9.43 -3.29
N ASP A 8 30.41 8.98 -3.78
CA ASP A 8 29.49 9.79 -4.58
C ASP A 8 28.38 10.45 -3.74
N GLN A 9 27.48 11.18 -4.41
CA GLN A 9 26.32 11.87 -3.81
C GLN A 9 25.15 10.92 -3.48
N GLN A 10 25.27 9.64 -3.82
CA GLN A 10 24.25 8.62 -3.61
C GLN A 10 24.66 7.64 -2.50
N SER A 11 25.59 8.04 -1.62
CA SER A 11 26.12 7.17 -0.57
C SER A 11 26.61 5.82 -1.11
N GLN A 12 27.32 5.87 -2.23
CA GLN A 12 28.06 4.73 -2.78
C GLN A 12 29.54 5.06 -2.85
N TYR A 13 30.38 4.06 -2.66
CA TYR A 13 31.79 4.15 -3.00
C TYR A 13 32.03 3.56 -4.38
N VAL A 14 32.58 4.36 -5.28
CA VAL A 14 33.13 3.89 -6.54
C VAL A 14 34.58 3.50 -6.28
N VAL A 15 34.82 2.20 -6.12
CA VAL A 15 36.14 1.64 -5.86
C VAL A 15 36.73 1.12 -7.16
N ARG A 16 37.78 1.80 -7.63
CA ARG A 16 38.61 1.34 -8.76
C ARG A 16 39.77 0.51 -8.24
N ILE A 17 39.87 -0.71 -8.73
CA ILE A 17 40.92 -1.67 -8.37
C ILE A 17 41.74 -1.98 -9.63
N GLU A 18 42.98 -1.50 -9.65
CA GLU A 18 43.98 -1.81 -10.68
C GLU A 18 44.83 -2.98 -10.19
N ILE A 19 44.75 -4.12 -10.89
CA ILE A 19 45.54 -5.32 -10.57
C ILE A 19 46.86 -5.26 -11.33
N ASP A 20 47.96 -5.51 -10.62
CA ASP A 20 49.29 -5.51 -11.24
C ASP A 20 49.40 -6.64 -12.27
N ALA A 21 50.06 -6.38 -13.40
CA ALA A 21 50.20 -7.35 -14.50
C ALA A 21 50.82 -8.69 -14.05
N ALA A 22 51.77 -8.66 -13.10
CA ALA A 22 52.39 -9.87 -12.56
C ALA A 22 51.42 -10.73 -11.74
N GLU A 23 50.59 -10.09 -10.90
CA GLU A 23 49.57 -10.75 -10.09
C GLU A 23 48.45 -11.32 -10.97
N PHE A 24 48.04 -10.54 -11.98
CA PHE A 24 47.07 -10.97 -12.99
C PHE A 24 47.59 -12.15 -13.82
N ASP A 25 48.87 -12.15 -14.22
CA ASP A 25 49.47 -13.26 -14.95
C ASP A 25 49.60 -14.53 -14.11
N GLU A 26 49.91 -14.42 -12.82
CA GLU A 26 49.90 -15.57 -11.92
C GLU A 26 48.49 -16.18 -11.82
N ALA A 27 47.48 -15.32 -11.68
CA ALA A 27 46.08 -15.74 -11.63
C ALA A 27 45.61 -16.39 -12.93
N LYS A 28 45.98 -15.84 -14.10
CA LYS A 28 45.74 -16.48 -15.41
C LYS A 28 46.34 -17.87 -15.49
N GLY A 29 47.52 -18.09 -14.90
CA GLY A 29 48.13 -19.43 -14.81
C GLY A 29 47.29 -20.43 -14.01
N LYS A 30 46.72 -19.99 -12.88
CA LYS A 30 45.82 -20.80 -12.04
C LYS A 30 44.49 -21.07 -12.75
N ALA A 31 43.91 -20.07 -13.39
CA ALA A 31 42.68 -20.18 -14.17
C ALA A 31 42.85 -21.14 -15.36
N ALA A 32 43.93 -21.01 -16.13
CA ALA A 32 44.23 -21.91 -17.25
C ALA A 32 44.34 -23.37 -16.80
N LYS A 33 44.97 -23.63 -15.66
CA LYS A 33 45.06 -24.98 -15.09
C LYS A 33 43.68 -25.53 -14.72
N ARG A 34 42.81 -24.73 -14.12
CA ARG A 34 41.43 -25.14 -13.79
C ARG A 34 40.57 -25.36 -15.02
N LEU A 35 40.62 -24.46 -15.99
CA LEU A 35 39.91 -24.61 -17.26
C LEU A 35 40.37 -25.85 -18.03
N SER A 36 41.67 -26.18 -17.99
CA SER A 36 42.19 -27.41 -18.61
C SER A 36 41.73 -28.71 -17.93
N ASN A 37 41.18 -28.65 -16.71
CA ASN A 37 40.51 -29.78 -16.07
C ASN A 37 39.05 -29.91 -16.52
N LYS A 38 38.36 -28.78 -16.71
CA LYS A 38 36.94 -28.72 -17.09
C LYS A 38 36.74 -29.02 -18.59
N VAL A 39 37.62 -28.49 -19.44
CA VAL A 39 37.57 -28.62 -20.90
C VAL A 39 38.58 -29.67 -21.36
N ARG A 40 38.12 -30.66 -22.12
CA ARG A 40 38.99 -31.69 -22.71
C ARG A 40 39.76 -31.10 -23.90
N ILE A 41 41.04 -30.85 -23.70
CA ILE A 41 41.93 -30.39 -24.77
C ILE A 41 42.53 -31.62 -25.48
N PRO A 42 42.28 -31.79 -26.79
CA PRO A 42 42.79 -32.94 -27.55
C PRO A 42 44.31 -33.10 -27.42
N GLY A 43 44.77 -34.34 -27.18
CA GLY A 43 46.20 -34.66 -27.07
C GLY A 43 46.81 -34.44 -25.67
N PHE A 44 46.06 -33.90 -24.70
CA PHE A 44 46.54 -33.68 -23.34
C PHE A 44 45.67 -34.40 -22.31
N ARG A 45 46.31 -34.96 -21.27
CA ARG A 45 45.59 -35.44 -20.09
C ARG A 45 44.91 -34.25 -19.39
N PRO A 46 43.67 -34.39 -18.86
CA PRO A 46 43.00 -33.31 -18.13
C PRO A 46 43.93 -32.66 -17.10
N GLY A 47 44.02 -31.32 -17.13
CA GLY A 47 44.86 -30.54 -16.21
C GLY A 47 46.33 -30.36 -16.61
N LYS A 48 46.78 -30.96 -17.71
CA LYS A 48 48.20 -30.97 -18.13
C LYS A 48 48.48 -30.22 -19.43
N ALA A 49 47.47 -29.59 -20.02
CA ALA A 49 47.65 -28.76 -21.20
C ALA A 49 48.46 -27.48 -20.84
N PRO A 50 49.48 -27.11 -21.62
CA PRO A 50 50.21 -25.85 -21.46
C PRO A 50 49.30 -24.62 -21.61
N ARG A 51 49.51 -23.57 -20.79
CA ARG A 51 48.68 -22.35 -20.76
C ARG A 51 48.42 -21.75 -22.14
N ALA A 52 49.45 -21.60 -22.97
CA ALA A 52 49.31 -21.02 -24.31
C ALA A 52 48.37 -21.82 -25.24
N LEU A 53 48.27 -23.15 -25.07
CA LEU A 53 47.34 -23.99 -25.83
C LEU A 53 45.93 -23.93 -25.25
N VAL A 54 45.80 -23.81 -23.91
CA VAL A 54 44.52 -23.59 -23.24
C VAL A 54 43.90 -22.27 -23.70
N GLU A 55 44.69 -21.19 -23.69
CA GLU A 55 44.29 -19.85 -24.12
C GLU A 55 43.86 -19.81 -25.59
N ARG A 56 44.61 -20.50 -26.48
CA ARG A 56 44.26 -20.60 -27.90
C ARG A 56 43.00 -21.44 -28.16
N PHE A 57 42.73 -22.45 -27.33
CA PHE A 57 41.62 -23.38 -27.55
C PHE A 57 40.30 -22.90 -26.93
N ILE A 58 40.36 -22.25 -25.76
CA ILE A 58 39.18 -21.80 -25.01
C ILE A 58 38.88 -20.32 -25.29
N GLY A 59 39.86 -19.57 -25.80
CA GLY A 59 39.76 -18.14 -26.05
C GLY A 59 40.27 -17.31 -24.88
N GLN A 60 40.80 -16.12 -25.20
CA GLN A 60 41.36 -15.19 -24.22
C GLN A 60 40.27 -14.67 -23.26
N GLU A 61 39.05 -14.46 -23.75
CA GLU A 61 37.90 -13.95 -23.01
C GLU A 61 37.49 -14.88 -21.85
N ALA A 62 37.25 -16.16 -22.13
CA ALA A 62 36.89 -17.16 -21.11
C ALA A 62 38.02 -17.37 -20.08
N LEU A 63 39.28 -17.25 -20.49
CA LEU A 63 40.41 -17.29 -19.56
C LEU A 63 40.40 -16.08 -18.63
N VAL A 64 40.15 -14.88 -19.16
CA VAL A 64 40.04 -13.65 -18.38
C VAL A 64 38.84 -13.70 -17.45
N GLU A 65 37.69 -14.21 -17.88
CA GLU A 65 36.49 -14.36 -17.04
C GLU A 65 36.75 -15.28 -15.84
N GLU A 66 37.32 -16.47 -16.04
CA GLU A 66 37.65 -17.38 -14.94
C GLU A 66 38.75 -16.80 -14.04
N THR A 67 39.70 -16.03 -14.61
CA THR A 67 40.72 -15.31 -13.82
C THR A 67 40.08 -14.22 -12.95
N THR A 68 39.09 -13.51 -13.51
CA THR A 68 38.33 -12.46 -12.82
C THR A 68 37.55 -13.08 -11.67
N ARG A 69 36.80 -14.16 -11.90
CA ARG A 69 36.05 -14.90 -10.86
C ARG A 69 36.91 -15.27 -9.64
N ASP A 70 38.19 -15.56 -9.83
CA ASP A 70 39.12 -15.93 -8.76
C ASP A 70 39.72 -14.73 -8.02
N LEU A 71 40.08 -13.69 -8.76
CA LEU A 71 40.71 -12.50 -8.20
C LEU A 71 39.69 -11.60 -7.51
N MET A 72 38.46 -11.54 -8.04
CA MET A 72 37.41 -10.64 -7.60
C MET A 72 37.12 -10.72 -6.10
N PRO A 73 36.83 -11.90 -5.50
CA PRO A 73 36.50 -11.97 -4.07
C PRO A 73 37.63 -11.50 -3.16
N LYS A 74 38.89 -11.73 -3.58
CA LYS A 74 40.08 -11.33 -2.80
C LYS A 74 40.34 -9.84 -2.92
N ALA A 75 40.35 -9.33 -4.15
CA ALA A 75 40.53 -7.92 -4.45
C ALA A 75 39.45 -7.07 -3.75
N TYR A 76 38.20 -7.53 -3.79
CA TYR A 76 37.09 -6.89 -3.12
C TYR A 76 37.26 -6.88 -1.59
N LYS A 77 37.57 -8.03 -0.98
CA LYS A 77 37.77 -8.12 0.48
C LYS A 77 38.93 -7.24 0.96
N GLU A 78 40.01 -7.19 0.20
CA GLU A 78 41.16 -6.35 0.50
C GLU A 78 40.81 -4.86 0.36
N ALA A 79 40.06 -4.48 -0.67
CA ALA A 79 39.59 -3.10 -0.85
C ALA A 79 38.68 -2.63 0.28
N LEU A 80 37.72 -3.46 0.71
CA LEU A 80 36.88 -3.16 1.87
C LEU A 80 37.70 -2.97 3.15
N SER A 81 38.66 -3.87 3.40
CA SER A 81 39.48 -3.86 4.61
C SER A 81 40.43 -2.65 4.65
N GLN A 82 41.08 -2.32 3.53
CA GLN A 82 42.01 -1.20 3.46
C GLN A 82 41.31 0.16 3.58
N LYS A 83 40.07 0.27 3.10
CA LYS A 83 39.29 1.52 3.12
C LYS A 83 38.28 1.60 4.27
N ASN A 84 38.17 0.55 5.10
CA ASN A 84 37.21 0.44 6.20
C ASN A 84 35.76 0.71 5.75
N ILE A 85 35.40 0.21 4.57
CA ILE A 85 34.08 0.40 3.96
C ILE A 85 33.15 -0.69 4.51
N LYS A 86 32.01 -0.28 5.05
CA LYS A 86 30.92 -1.18 5.48
C LYS A 86 29.81 -1.17 4.42
N PRO A 87 29.69 -2.22 3.60
CA PRO A 87 28.64 -2.29 2.59
C PRO A 87 27.28 -2.59 3.23
N ILE A 88 26.22 -1.94 2.74
CA ILE A 88 24.83 -2.22 3.14
C ILE A 88 24.11 -3.19 2.20
N GLY A 89 24.75 -3.57 1.10
CA GLY A 89 24.20 -4.51 0.13
C GLY A 89 25.24 -5.01 -0.86
N GLU A 90 24.78 -5.73 -1.86
CA GLU A 90 25.66 -6.30 -2.88
C GLU A 90 26.27 -5.19 -3.75
N PRO A 91 27.59 -5.25 -4.02
CA PRO A 91 28.23 -4.29 -4.91
C PRO A 91 27.87 -4.57 -6.37
N ASN A 92 27.71 -3.51 -7.16
CA ASN A 92 27.69 -3.65 -8.62
C ASN A 92 29.14 -3.61 -9.13
N ILE A 93 29.55 -4.64 -9.86
CA ILE A 93 30.95 -4.80 -10.30
C ILE A 93 31.00 -4.85 -11.81
N THR A 94 31.76 -3.93 -12.40
CA THR A 94 32.00 -3.85 -13.83
C THR A 94 33.49 -3.86 -14.14
N VAL A 95 33.86 -4.48 -15.26
CA VAL A 95 35.23 -4.41 -15.77
C VAL A 95 35.36 -3.13 -16.60
N ASP A 96 36.32 -2.27 -16.25
CA ASP A 96 36.58 -1.00 -16.92
C ASP A 96 37.63 -1.16 -18.04
N SER A 97 38.71 -1.90 -17.76
CA SER A 97 39.76 -2.19 -18.74
C SER A 97 40.40 -3.56 -18.52
N TYR A 98 40.91 -4.16 -19.59
CA TYR A 98 41.65 -5.43 -19.56
C TYR A 98 43.18 -5.26 -19.61
N ASP A 99 43.66 -4.06 -19.93
CA ASP A 99 45.09 -3.74 -20.02
C ASP A 99 45.33 -2.23 -19.71
N PRO A 100 45.74 -1.87 -18.48
CA PRO A 100 45.86 -2.72 -17.30
C PRO A 100 44.49 -3.18 -16.79
N PHE A 101 44.44 -4.38 -16.21
CA PHE A 101 43.19 -4.98 -15.72
C PHE A 101 42.62 -4.15 -14.56
N THR A 102 41.53 -3.45 -14.83
CA THR A 102 40.90 -2.48 -13.93
C THR A 102 39.43 -2.81 -13.76
N ILE A 103 39.00 -2.89 -12.51
CA ILE A 103 37.62 -3.16 -12.13
C ILE A 103 37.07 -1.95 -11.38
N VAL A 104 35.82 -1.62 -11.64
CA VAL A 104 35.05 -0.64 -10.88
C VAL A 104 34.00 -1.41 -10.08
N ALA A 105 34.07 -1.30 -8.76
CA ALA A 105 33.05 -1.80 -7.85
C ALA A 105 32.31 -0.60 -7.25
N THR A 106 31.02 -0.50 -7.53
CA THR A 106 30.10 0.46 -6.91
C THR A 106 29.48 -0.19 -5.69
N ILE A 107 29.85 0.29 -4.51
CA ILE A 107 29.52 -0.32 -3.22
C ILE A 107 28.55 0.60 -2.49
N PRO A 108 27.29 0.20 -2.29
CA PRO A 108 26.36 1.00 -1.48
C PRO A 108 26.80 0.96 -0.01
N VAL A 109 26.83 2.11 0.65
CA VAL A 109 27.17 2.25 2.07
C VAL A 109 26.06 2.95 2.85
N GLU A 110 26.18 2.92 4.18
CA GLU A 110 25.27 3.63 5.07
C GLU A 110 25.17 5.12 4.67
N PRO A 111 23.95 5.66 4.56
CA PRO A 111 23.74 7.05 4.23
C PRO A 111 24.35 7.98 5.27
N THR A 112 24.86 9.13 4.82
CA THR A 112 25.26 10.21 5.72
C THR A 112 24.13 11.23 5.77
N VAL A 113 23.53 11.42 6.95
CA VAL A 113 22.47 12.40 7.16
C VAL A 113 23.06 13.63 7.82
N THR A 114 22.80 14.80 7.23
CA THR A 114 23.15 16.10 7.82
C THR A 114 21.87 16.85 8.13
N LEU A 115 21.49 16.89 9.41
CA LEU A 115 20.32 17.62 9.87
C LEU A 115 20.56 19.14 9.79
N GLY A 116 19.55 19.87 9.31
CA GLY A 116 19.53 21.33 9.36
C GLY A 116 19.22 21.89 10.76
N ASN A 117 18.92 23.19 10.85
CA ASN A 117 18.51 23.83 12.10
C ASN A 117 17.05 23.49 12.48
N TYR A 118 16.74 22.21 12.69
CA TYR A 118 15.38 21.73 12.99
C TYR A 118 14.80 22.31 14.29
N ARG A 119 15.64 22.77 15.23
CA ARG A 119 15.22 23.40 16.49
C ARG A 119 14.71 24.84 16.34
N GLU A 120 14.96 25.48 15.20
CA GLU A 120 14.47 26.83 14.90
C GLU A 120 13.08 26.81 14.24
N VAL A 121 12.63 25.63 13.80
CA VAL A 121 11.31 25.40 13.21
C VAL A 121 10.25 25.63 14.27
N LYS A 122 9.35 26.57 14.02
CA LYS A 122 8.27 26.92 14.94
C LYS A 122 6.93 26.87 14.25
N PHE A 123 5.98 26.22 14.90
CA PHE A 123 4.60 26.15 14.44
C PHE A 123 3.64 26.54 15.56
N GLU A 124 2.48 27.06 15.16
CA GLU A 124 1.37 27.34 16.07
C GLU A 124 0.45 26.12 16.12
N MET A 125 -0.03 25.79 17.32
CA MET A 125 -1.01 24.70 17.46
C MET A 125 -2.35 25.17 16.88
N PRO A 126 -2.96 24.42 15.96
CA PRO A 126 -4.23 24.81 15.35
C PRO A 126 -5.32 24.92 16.41
N VAL A 127 -6.12 25.99 16.31
CA VAL A 127 -7.27 26.20 17.19
C VAL A 127 -8.42 25.33 16.68
N ILE A 128 -8.94 24.48 17.54
CA ILE A 128 -10.05 23.59 17.22
C ILE A 128 -11.32 24.22 17.77
N GLU A 129 -12.13 24.72 16.87
CA GLU A 129 -13.42 25.32 17.20
C GLU A 129 -14.46 24.24 17.44
N ASP A 130 -15.31 24.46 18.45
CA ASP A 130 -16.47 23.62 18.72
C ASP A 130 -17.58 24.03 17.75
N ASN A 131 -17.72 23.28 16.65
CA ASN A 131 -18.70 23.58 15.62
C ASN A 131 -20.04 22.88 15.91
N GLU A 132 -20.95 23.62 16.54
CA GLU A 132 -22.29 23.12 16.86
C GLU A 132 -23.11 22.79 15.59
N GLU A 133 -22.82 23.44 14.45
CA GLU A 133 -23.46 23.15 13.17
C GLU A 133 -23.10 21.74 12.67
N GLU A 134 -21.85 21.31 12.85
CA GLU A 134 -21.43 19.94 12.48
C GLU A 134 -22.08 18.90 13.37
N VAL A 135 -22.24 19.18 14.68
CA VAL A 135 -22.94 18.28 15.60
C VAL A 135 -24.39 18.06 15.16
N GLU A 136 -25.11 19.14 14.86
CA GLU A 136 -26.50 19.05 14.38
C GLU A 136 -26.59 18.36 13.01
N LYS A 137 -25.63 18.63 12.10
CA LYS A 137 -25.55 17.94 10.81
C LYS A 137 -25.34 16.44 10.97
N THR A 138 -24.46 16.00 11.86
CA THR A 138 -24.24 14.57 12.14
C THR A 138 -25.49 13.94 12.75
N ILE A 139 -26.19 14.63 13.65
CA ILE A 139 -27.46 14.13 14.21
C ILE A 139 -28.53 13.98 13.13
N GLN A 140 -28.62 14.95 12.21
CA GLN A 140 -29.55 14.86 11.09
C GLN A 140 -29.19 13.70 10.14
N GLN A 141 -27.90 13.45 9.89
CA GLN A 141 -27.44 12.29 9.12
C GLN A 141 -27.82 10.96 9.80
N LEU A 142 -27.65 10.86 11.12
CA LEU A 142 -28.08 9.68 11.88
C LEU A 142 -29.60 9.49 11.80
N ARG A 143 -30.37 10.58 11.91
CA ARG A 143 -31.82 10.56 11.77
C ARG A 143 -32.25 10.07 10.38
N ASP A 144 -31.58 10.53 9.33
CA ASP A 144 -31.84 10.12 7.96
C ASP A 144 -31.54 8.64 7.74
N GLN A 145 -30.47 8.12 8.34
CA GLN A 145 -30.09 6.71 8.27
C GLN A 145 -31.04 5.79 9.05
N SER A 146 -31.61 6.28 10.15
CA SER A 146 -32.56 5.54 10.99
C SER A 146 -34.02 5.73 10.58
N SER A 147 -34.28 6.44 9.49
CA SER A 147 -35.63 6.63 8.97
C SER A 147 -36.15 5.34 8.34
N ILE A 148 -37.41 5.02 8.64
CA ILE A 148 -38.07 3.82 8.13
C ILE A 148 -39.03 4.20 7.01
N TRP A 149 -39.13 3.37 5.98
CA TRP A 149 -40.10 3.53 4.90
C TRP A 149 -41.37 2.77 5.22
N GLU A 150 -42.47 3.49 5.45
CA GLU A 150 -43.78 2.92 5.80
C GLU A 150 -44.83 3.22 4.74
N GLU A 151 -45.83 2.36 4.60
CA GLU A 151 -46.98 2.66 3.74
C GLU A 151 -47.78 3.84 4.33
N PRO A 152 -48.30 4.75 3.49
CA PRO A 152 -49.08 5.88 3.98
C PRO A 152 -50.35 5.41 4.71
N GLU A 153 -50.66 6.04 5.85
CA GLU A 153 -51.84 5.70 6.68
C GLU A 153 -53.16 5.76 5.91
N GLU A 154 -53.24 6.65 4.92
CA GLU A 154 -54.35 6.75 3.98
C GLU A 154 -53.84 6.69 2.53
N PRO A 155 -54.54 5.97 1.62
CA PRO A 155 -54.15 5.91 0.23
C PRO A 155 -54.23 7.30 -0.40
N ARG A 156 -53.06 7.86 -0.70
CA ARG A 156 -52.89 9.19 -1.30
C ARG A 156 -52.03 9.13 -2.57
N PRO A 157 -52.10 10.13 -3.45
CA PRO A 157 -51.18 10.25 -4.57
C PRO A 157 -49.73 10.40 -4.10
N ALA A 158 -48.78 9.99 -4.94
CA ALA A 158 -47.35 10.12 -4.71
C ALA A 158 -46.94 11.59 -4.59
N GLN A 159 -46.06 11.90 -3.64
CA GLN A 159 -45.57 13.24 -3.35
C GLN A 159 -44.04 13.27 -3.40
N GLU A 160 -43.47 14.48 -3.40
CA GLU A 160 -42.02 14.68 -3.30
C GLU A 160 -41.48 14.05 -2.00
N ASN A 161 -40.31 13.41 -2.07
CA ASN A 161 -39.65 12.63 -1.01
C ASN A 161 -40.30 11.27 -0.64
N ASP A 162 -41.35 10.83 -1.33
CA ASP A 162 -41.84 9.45 -1.20
C ASP A 162 -40.89 8.48 -1.93
N GLN A 163 -40.69 7.29 -1.37
CA GLN A 163 -40.08 6.17 -2.06
C GLN A 163 -41.16 5.44 -2.85
N VAL A 164 -40.97 5.31 -4.15
CA VAL A 164 -41.90 4.62 -5.04
C VAL A 164 -41.28 3.35 -5.60
N GLU A 165 -42.09 2.30 -5.66
CA GLU A 165 -41.77 1.09 -6.42
C GLU A 165 -42.54 1.15 -7.73
N LEU A 166 -41.81 1.16 -8.83
CA LEU A 166 -42.32 1.34 -10.18
C LEU A 166 -42.05 0.09 -10.99
N GLU A 167 -42.96 -0.25 -11.86
CA GLU A 167 -42.71 -1.20 -12.94
C GLU A 167 -42.59 -0.41 -14.25
N LEU A 168 -41.40 -0.46 -14.84
CA LEU A 168 -41.06 0.29 -16.04
C LEU A 168 -41.05 -0.65 -17.23
N GLN A 169 -41.76 -0.29 -18.30
CA GLN A 169 -41.70 -0.98 -19.58
C GLN A 169 -41.38 0.02 -20.68
N THR A 170 -40.40 -0.31 -21.54
CA THR A 170 -40.02 0.58 -22.64
C THR A 170 -41.03 0.45 -23.78
N ILE A 171 -41.44 1.56 -24.37
CA ILE A 171 -42.28 1.59 -25.58
C ILE A 171 -41.41 2.06 -26.75
N ARG A 172 -41.35 1.26 -27.82
CA ARG A 172 -40.75 1.66 -29.11
C ARG A 172 -41.84 1.60 -30.19
N GLU A 173 -41.98 2.67 -30.96
CA GLU A 173 -42.96 2.78 -32.06
C GLU A 173 -44.44 2.50 -31.68
N GLY A 174 -44.81 2.73 -30.42
CA GLY A 174 -46.17 2.51 -29.92
C GLY A 174 -46.44 1.09 -29.41
N GLU A 175 -45.46 0.19 -29.47
CA GLU A 175 -45.55 -1.16 -28.93
C GLU A 175 -44.59 -1.36 -27.73
N PRO A 176 -45.05 -2.03 -26.66
CA PRO A 176 -44.19 -2.36 -25.52
C PRO A 176 -43.08 -3.31 -25.98
N THR A 177 -41.83 -2.93 -25.73
CA THR A 177 -40.63 -3.68 -26.11
C THR A 177 -39.83 -4.01 -24.85
N GLY A 178 -39.49 -5.28 -24.69
CA GLY A 178 -38.82 -5.79 -23.49
C GLY A 178 -39.78 -6.15 -22.36
N GLU A 179 -39.26 -6.89 -21.39
CA GLU A 179 -40.02 -7.24 -20.18
C GLU A 179 -40.10 -6.04 -19.23
N PRO A 180 -41.23 -5.86 -18.52
CA PRO A 180 -41.29 -4.88 -17.45
C PRO A 180 -40.25 -5.21 -16.38
N PHE A 181 -39.56 -4.18 -15.88
CA PHE A 181 -38.58 -4.34 -14.81
C PHE A 181 -38.91 -3.43 -13.63
N PRO A 182 -38.80 -3.93 -12.39
CA PRO A 182 -39.04 -3.12 -11.21
C PRO A 182 -37.90 -2.12 -11.00
N ARG A 183 -38.26 -0.92 -10.55
CA ARG A 183 -37.34 0.14 -10.18
C ARG A 183 -37.85 0.84 -8.93
N THR A 184 -36.98 0.97 -7.94
CA THR A 184 -37.24 1.76 -6.73
C THR A 184 -36.45 3.06 -6.79
N GLY A 185 -37.04 4.16 -6.33
CA GLY A 185 -36.32 5.41 -6.15
C GLY A 185 -37.13 6.41 -5.32
N ILE A 186 -36.44 7.44 -4.84
CA ILE A 186 -37.04 8.53 -4.07
C ILE A 186 -37.37 9.69 -5.00
N LEU A 187 -38.64 10.10 -5.03
CA LEU A 187 -39.10 11.20 -5.86
C LEU A 187 -38.48 12.54 -5.42
N GLY A 188 -37.93 13.30 -6.37
CA GLY A 188 -37.32 14.63 -6.13
C GLY A 188 -35.84 14.58 -5.75
N LYS A 189 -35.23 13.39 -5.63
CA LYS A 189 -33.79 13.22 -5.34
C LYS A 189 -32.96 12.84 -6.56
N GLY A 190 -33.58 12.74 -7.74
CA GLY A 190 -32.88 12.44 -9.00
C GLY A 190 -32.42 10.99 -9.14
N GLU A 191 -32.94 10.05 -8.34
CA GLU A 191 -32.57 8.63 -8.39
C GLU A 191 -33.21 7.87 -9.57
N LEU A 192 -34.31 8.40 -10.13
CA LEU A 192 -35.04 7.82 -11.25
C LEU A 192 -34.78 8.57 -12.55
N LEU A 193 -35.09 9.87 -12.59
CA LEU A 193 -34.72 10.92 -13.57
C LEU A 193 -35.64 12.11 -13.28
N GLU A 194 -35.13 13.34 -13.28
CA GLU A 194 -35.90 14.54 -12.87
C GLU A 194 -37.23 14.72 -13.62
N GLN A 195 -37.24 14.46 -14.93
CA GLN A 195 -38.45 14.50 -15.77
C GLN A 195 -39.47 13.41 -15.45
N MET A 196 -39.02 12.28 -14.92
CA MET A 196 -39.90 11.18 -14.48
C MET A 196 -40.50 11.52 -13.13
N ASP A 197 -39.70 12.05 -12.20
CA ASP A 197 -40.15 12.42 -10.85
C ASP A 197 -41.34 13.39 -10.91
N GLU A 198 -41.25 14.45 -11.72
CA GLU A 198 -42.34 15.44 -11.90
C GLU A 198 -43.66 14.83 -12.40
N GLN A 199 -43.60 13.80 -13.25
CA GLN A 199 -44.78 13.18 -13.85
C GLN A 199 -45.39 12.06 -12.99
N ILE A 200 -44.57 11.48 -12.10
CA ILE A 200 -44.99 10.46 -11.13
C ILE A 200 -45.62 11.12 -9.89
N ILE A 201 -45.20 12.34 -9.53
CA ILE A 201 -45.87 13.13 -8.49
C ILE A 201 -47.35 13.31 -8.87
N GLY A 202 -48.24 12.91 -7.96
CA GLY A 202 -49.69 12.91 -8.17
C GLY A 202 -50.28 11.63 -8.79
N MET A 203 -49.50 10.58 -9.04
CA MET A 203 -50.01 9.25 -9.40
C MET A 203 -50.53 8.49 -8.18
N ILE A 204 -51.58 7.69 -8.36
CA ILE A 204 -52.12 6.79 -7.33
C ILE A 204 -51.54 5.38 -7.54
N VAL A 205 -51.39 4.60 -6.46
CA VAL A 205 -50.98 3.19 -6.54
C VAL A 205 -51.89 2.40 -7.49
N GLY A 206 -51.29 1.65 -8.41
CA GLY A 206 -51.94 0.91 -9.49
C GLY A 206 -52.21 1.73 -10.76
N GLU A 207 -51.92 3.03 -10.78
CA GLU A 207 -52.04 3.86 -11.96
C GLU A 207 -50.84 3.65 -12.90
N GLY A 208 -51.13 3.45 -14.19
CA GLY A 208 -50.14 3.39 -15.26
C GLY A 208 -50.16 4.69 -16.05
N ARG A 209 -49.00 5.31 -16.27
CA ARG A 209 -48.82 6.48 -17.14
C ARG A 209 -47.73 6.24 -18.17
N ILE A 210 -47.93 6.79 -19.35
CA ILE A 210 -46.91 6.82 -20.40
C ILE A 210 -46.13 8.12 -20.21
N ILE A 211 -44.85 8.00 -19.88
CA ILE A 211 -43.94 9.11 -19.63
C ILE A 211 -42.94 9.17 -20.78
N GLU A 212 -42.89 10.32 -21.44
CA GLU A 212 -41.87 10.60 -22.45
C GLU A 212 -40.70 11.31 -21.77
N VAL A 213 -39.52 10.68 -21.83
CA VAL A 213 -38.29 11.24 -21.28
C VAL A 213 -37.40 11.66 -22.45
N ALA A 214 -36.97 12.92 -22.43
CA ALA A 214 -36.01 13.41 -23.41
C ALA A 214 -34.63 12.82 -23.10
N ARG A 215 -33.94 12.28 -24.12
CA ARG A 215 -32.51 12.00 -23.98
C ARG A 215 -31.75 13.32 -23.83
N SER A 216 -31.49 13.72 -22.59
CA SER A 216 -30.36 14.62 -22.32
C SER A 216 -29.10 13.89 -22.76
N LYS A 217 -28.19 14.59 -23.47
CA LYS A 217 -26.81 14.07 -23.65
C LYS A 217 -26.30 13.63 -22.27
N PRO A 218 -25.50 12.56 -22.17
CA PRO A 218 -24.87 12.23 -20.90
C PRO A 218 -24.17 13.49 -20.40
N GLN A 219 -24.65 14.06 -19.29
CA GLN A 219 -23.78 14.89 -18.48
C GLN A 219 -22.67 13.93 -18.08
N ALA A 220 -21.45 14.21 -18.56
CA ALA A 220 -20.28 13.61 -17.99
C ALA A 220 -20.43 13.79 -16.47
N ILE A 221 -20.40 12.68 -15.73
CA ILE A 221 -20.00 12.74 -14.35
C ILE A 221 -18.64 13.43 -14.41
N GLU A 222 -18.58 14.69 -14.00
CA GLU A 222 -17.33 15.30 -13.60
C GLU A 222 -16.82 14.41 -12.48
N ALA A 223 -15.95 13.47 -12.84
CA ALA A 223 -14.97 13.01 -11.89
C ALA A 223 -14.26 14.28 -11.43
N VAL A 224 -14.50 14.65 -10.17
CA VAL A 224 -13.61 15.53 -9.43
C VAL A 224 -12.30 14.75 -9.29
N THR A 225 -11.53 14.71 -10.37
CA THR A 225 -10.08 14.57 -10.32
C THR A 225 -9.58 15.98 -10.16
N ASP A 226 -9.39 16.36 -8.91
CA ASP A 226 -8.52 17.47 -8.59
C ASP A 226 -7.09 17.02 -8.95
N THR A 227 -6.62 17.44 -10.11
CA THR A 227 -5.20 17.49 -10.42
C THR A 227 -5.00 18.64 -11.40
N PRO A 228 -4.11 19.60 -11.10
CA PRO A 228 -4.12 20.91 -11.72
C PRO A 228 -3.70 20.88 -13.19
N GLU A 229 -4.35 21.74 -13.98
CA GLU A 229 -3.96 22.08 -15.34
C GLU A 229 -2.52 22.64 -15.35
N GLU A 230 -1.61 21.94 -16.02
CA GLU A 230 -0.43 22.58 -16.62
C GLU A 230 -0.90 23.36 -17.86
N GLU A 231 -0.77 24.68 -17.79
CA GLU A 231 -0.82 25.55 -18.95
C GLU A 231 0.29 25.15 -19.93
N THR A 232 -0.09 24.78 -21.14
CA THR A 232 0.82 24.79 -22.28
C THR A 232 0.86 26.23 -22.82
N SER A 233 2.00 26.90 -22.65
CA SER A 233 2.39 28.00 -23.53
C SER A 233 3.53 27.52 -24.43
N ASP A 234 3.29 27.61 -25.73
CA ASP A 234 4.25 27.33 -26.80
C ASP A 234 5.56 28.11 -26.66
N GLU A 235 6.59 27.59 -27.35
CA GLU A 235 7.93 28.14 -27.63
C GLU A 235 9.07 27.69 -26.69
N ASP A 236 9.67 26.53 -27.02
CA ASP A 236 11.11 26.47 -27.37
C ASP A 236 11.54 25.07 -27.88
N ASP A 237 11.91 25.07 -29.16
CA ASP A 237 13.00 24.36 -29.82
C ASP A 237 13.65 23.07 -29.23
N LEU A 238 13.56 22.02 -30.06
CA LEU A 238 14.67 21.18 -30.57
C LEU A 238 15.39 20.17 -29.64
N ILE A 239 15.81 19.09 -30.32
CA ILE A 239 16.82 18.06 -29.98
C ILE A 239 16.35 17.00 -28.94
N TYR A 240 16.12 15.72 -29.22
CA TYR A 240 16.92 14.75 -29.98
C TYR A 240 16.04 13.68 -30.65
N LYS A 241 16.36 13.39 -31.90
CA LYS A 241 15.94 12.22 -32.68
C LYS A 241 17.11 11.23 -32.73
N GLU A 242 16.80 9.97 -33.02
CA GLU A 242 17.69 8.80 -33.21
C GLU A 242 18.03 8.12 -31.88
N ILE A 243 17.84 6.81 -31.66
CA ILE A 243 18.05 5.63 -32.51
C ILE A 243 17.18 4.51 -31.87
N TYR A 244 16.28 3.77 -32.52
CA TYR A 244 16.49 2.76 -33.56
C TYR A 244 15.13 2.40 -34.20
N GLN A 245 15.09 2.37 -35.53
CA GLN A 245 14.03 1.74 -36.34
C GLN A 245 14.29 0.23 -36.51
N SER A 246 13.21 -0.48 -36.87
CA SER A 246 13.15 -1.72 -37.67
C SER A 246 13.20 -3.03 -36.85
N GLN A 247 12.26 -4.00 -36.93
CA GLN A 247 11.37 -4.48 -38.00
C GLN A 247 10.34 -5.50 -37.43
N PRO A 248 9.38 -6.03 -38.23
CA PRO A 248 8.00 -6.32 -37.80
C PRO A 248 7.64 -7.80 -37.53
N ALA A 249 6.40 -7.97 -37.07
CA ALA A 249 5.65 -9.20 -36.81
C ALA A 249 5.69 -10.25 -37.93
N LYS A 250 5.67 -11.53 -37.53
CA LYS A 250 5.39 -12.68 -38.41
C LYS A 250 4.13 -13.40 -37.95
N GLU A 251 3.31 -13.68 -38.96
CA GLU A 251 2.03 -14.37 -38.98
C GLU A 251 2.11 -15.84 -38.53
N THR A 252 1.01 -16.31 -37.95
CA THR A 252 0.63 -17.71 -37.82
C THR A 252 0.33 -18.37 -39.18
N PRO A 253 0.34 -19.71 -39.24
CA PRO A 253 -0.61 -20.41 -40.08
C PRO A 253 -1.42 -21.48 -39.34
N GLU A 254 -2.68 -21.64 -39.79
CA GLU A 254 -3.66 -22.66 -39.45
C GLU A 254 -3.37 -24.06 -40.04
N ALA A 255 -4.26 -25.01 -39.68
CA ALA A 255 -4.52 -26.36 -40.24
C ALA A 255 -3.72 -27.52 -39.59
N THR A 256 -4.27 -28.68 -39.19
CA THR A 256 -5.55 -29.36 -39.51
C THR A 256 -5.75 -30.55 -38.54
N THR A 257 -7.03 -30.86 -38.29
CA THR A 257 -7.69 -32.12 -37.87
C THR A 257 -6.92 -33.45 -37.86
N GLU A 258 -7.17 -34.28 -36.83
CA GLU A 258 -7.56 -35.70 -36.99
C GLU A 258 -8.24 -36.26 -35.72
N ALA A 259 -9.18 -37.19 -35.94
CA ALA A 259 -10.17 -37.71 -35.00
C ALA A 259 -9.75 -38.98 -34.27
N ASN A 260 -10.33 -39.28 -33.10
CA ASN A 260 -10.64 -40.65 -32.70
C ASN A 260 -11.78 -40.74 -31.66
N THR A 261 -12.55 -41.82 -31.73
CA THR A 261 -13.86 -42.06 -31.08
C THR A 261 -13.79 -43.24 -30.10
N ALA A 262 -14.77 -43.29 -29.17
CA ALA A 262 -15.17 -44.35 -28.20
C ALA A 262 -14.47 -44.32 -26.82
N GLU A 263 -15.16 -44.43 -25.67
CA GLU A 263 -16.23 -45.37 -25.29
C GLU A 263 -17.01 -44.88 -24.03
N GLU A 264 -18.32 -45.20 -23.91
CA GLU A 264 -19.26 -44.93 -22.79
C GLU A 264 -18.91 -45.77 -21.52
N ALA A 265 -19.36 -45.57 -20.27
CA ALA A 265 -20.65 -45.17 -19.66
C ALA A 265 -20.47 -44.90 -18.11
N PRO A 266 -21.51 -44.79 -17.25
CA PRO A 266 -22.10 -43.54 -16.76
C PRO A 266 -22.07 -43.37 -15.23
N THR A 267 -22.38 -42.16 -14.72
CA THR A 267 -22.92 -41.99 -13.36
C THR A 267 -23.74 -40.69 -13.26
N GLU A 268 -25.07 -40.83 -13.17
CA GLU A 268 -26.00 -39.83 -12.59
C GLU A 268 -25.64 -39.64 -11.10
N THR A 269 -25.91 -38.57 -10.34
CA THR A 269 -26.74 -37.34 -10.32
C THR A 269 -26.11 -36.45 -9.20
N PRO A 270 -26.54 -35.21 -8.83
CA PRO A 270 -27.64 -34.38 -9.34
C PRO A 270 -27.27 -32.91 -9.66
N GLU A 271 -28.14 -32.29 -10.46
CA GLU A 271 -28.21 -30.85 -10.73
C GLU A 271 -28.53 -30.04 -9.47
N LEU A 272 -27.77 -28.94 -9.28
CA LEU A 272 -28.20 -27.74 -8.57
C LEU A 272 -28.25 -26.61 -9.61
N PRO A 273 -29.27 -25.75 -9.60
CA PRO A 273 -29.56 -24.83 -10.70
C PRO A 273 -28.44 -23.80 -10.88
N GLU A 274 -27.97 -23.66 -12.13
CA GLU A 274 -27.15 -22.53 -12.56
C GLU A 274 -27.90 -21.22 -12.29
N VAL A 275 -27.29 -20.39 -11.45
CA VAL A 275 -27.65 -18.99 -11.32
C VAL A 275 -27.29 -18.34 -12.65
N GLU A 276 -28.30 -18.04 -13.45
CA GLU A 276 -28.18 -17.26 -14.67
C GLU A 276 -27.72 -15.84 -14.27
N THR A 277 -26.40 -15.65 -14.30
CA THR A 277 -25.78 -14.34 -14.13
C THR A 277 -26.09 -13.55 -15.38
N ILE A 278 -27.03 -12.61 -15.29
CA ILE A 278 -27.31 -11.63 -16.34
C ILE A 278 -26.08 -10.69 -16.40
N PRO A 279 -25.29 -10.66 -17.49
CA PRO A 279 -24.21 -9.72 -17.61
C PRO A 279 -24.78 -8.33 -17.92
N LEU A 280 -24.65 -7.40 -16.98
CA LEU A 280 -24.71 -5.96 -17.27
C LEU A 280 -23.45 -5.60 -18.06
N SER A 281 -23.56 -5.58 -19.38
CA SER A 281 -22.61 -4.86 -20.26
C SER A 281 -23.38 -3.87 -21.13
N PRO A 282 -22.98 -2.58 -21.13
CA PRO A 282 -23.68 -1.51 -21.81
C PRO A 282 -23.16 -1.35 -23.24
N GLU A 283 -23.19 -2.38 -24.09
CA GLU A 283 -22.70 -2.23 -25.47
C GLU A 283 -23.50 -3.08 -26.47
N LYS A 284 -24.54 -2.46 -27.03
CA LYS A 284 -24.91 -2.51 -28.46
C LYS A 284 -26.25 -1.81 -28.65
N GLU A 285 -26.22 -0.51 -28.93
CA GLU A 285 -27.15 0.17 -29.84
C GLU A 285 -26.62 1.60 -30.06
N ALA A 286 -25.48 1.69 -30.73
CA ALA A 286 -25.03 2.94 -31.32
C ALA A 286 -25.86 3.21 -32.58
N ASN A 287 -26.44 4.43 -32.63
CA ASN A 287 -27.19 5.04 -33.72
C ASN A 287 -28.54 4.43 -34.09
N GLN A 288 -29.61 4.99 -33.52
CA GLN A 288 -30.62 5.73 -34.28
C GLN A 288 -31.55 6.55 -33.37
N ASP A 289 -31.80 7.78 -33.82
CA ASP A 289 -32.80 8.74 -33.38
C ASP A 289 -32.66 9.43 -32.01
N ASN A 290 -32.64 10.76 -32.10
CA ASN A 290 -32.91 11.73 -31.03
C ASN A 290 -34.40 11.71 -30.61
N LYS A 291 -35.05 10.54 -30.70
CA LYS A 291 -36.45 10.33 -30.34
C LYS A 291 -36.54 10.19 -28.81
N PRO A 292 -37.56 10.77 -28.16
CA PRO A 292 -37.78 10.59 -26.73
C PRO A 292 -37.94 9.10 -26.42
N LEU A 293 -37.34 8.66 -25.31
CA LEU A 293 -37.61 7.32 -24.78
C LEU A 293 -38.95 7.37 -24.08
N VAL A 294 -39.87 6.54 -24.53
CA VAL A 294 -41.22 6.46 -23.96
C VAL A 294 -41.24 5.27 -23.02
N PHE A 295 -41.55 5.51 -21.74
CA PHE A 295 -41.73 4.46 -20.75
C PHE A 295 -43.19 4.39 -20.34
N GLN A 296 -43.76 3.18 -20.30
CA GLN A 296 -44.95 2.92 -19.52
C GLN A 296 -44.50 2.67 -18.08
N VAL A 297 -44.96 3.52 -17.18
CA VAL A 297 -44.64 3.49 -15.76
C VAL A 297 -45.89 3.12 -15.00
N THR A 298 -45.85 2.01 -14.27
CA THR A 298 -46.92 1.60 -13.35
C THR A 298 -46.43 1.78 -11.91
N LEU A 299 -47.19 2.50 -11.09
CA LEU A 299 -46.86 2.71 -9.68
C LEU A 299 -47.37 1.55 -8.84
N ASN A 300 -46.48 0.73 -8.28
CA ASN A 300 -46.83 -0.48 -7.53
C ASN A 300 -47.02 -0.23 -6.04
N SER A 301 -46.15 0.59 -5.43
CA SER A 301 -46.29 0.98 -4.03
C SER A 301 -45.72 2.38 -3.79
N ILE A 302 -46.30 3.07 -2.80
CA ILE A 302 -45.78 4.33 -2.25
C ILE A 302 -45.41 4.05 -0.81
N LYS A 303 -44.18 4.40 -0.42
CA LYS A 303 -43.73 4.41 0.97
C LYS A 303 -43.29 5.82 1.34
N VAL A 304 -43.68 6.26 2.52
CA VAL A 304 -43.36 7.55 3.10
C VAL A 304 -42.19 7.37 4.05
N LYS A 305 -41.24 8.31 4.03
CA LYS A 305 -40.14 8.35 5.00
C LYS A 305 -40.70 8.76 6.36
N HIS A 306 -40.75 7.83 7.31
CA HIS A 306 -41.03 8.15 8.70
C HIS A 306 -39.71 8.49 9.39
N GLU A 307 -39.45 9.79 9.53
CA GLU A 307 -38.27 10.29 10.24
C GLU A 307 -38.56 10.31 11.75
N PRO A 308 -37.84 9.53 12.57
CA PRO A 308 -38.05 9.53 14.01
C PRO A 308 -37.85 10.94 14.57
N GLU A 309 -38.63 11.33 15.58
CA GLU A 309 -38.43 12.61 16.27
C GLU A 309 -37.08 12.59 17.01
N LEU A 310 -36.37 13.71 17.00
CA LEU A 310 -35.10 13.87 17.72
C LEU A 310 -35.36 13.98 19.23
N ASN A 311 -35.62 12.83 19.86
CA ASN A 311 -35.93 12.70 21.28
C ASN A 311 -35.07 11.58 21.93
N ASP A 312 -35.33 11.29 23.20
CA ASP A 312 -34.60 10.27 23.96
C ASP A 312 -34.83 8.85 23.44
N GLU A 313 -36.00 8.58 22.84
CA GLU A 313 -36.31 7.29 22.21
C GLU A 313 -35.46 7.08 20.95
N PHE A 314 -35.27 8.14 20.15
CA PHE A 314 -34.33 8.12 19.03
C PHE A 314 -32.90 7.85 19.51
N ALA A 315 -32.43 8.53 20.55
CA ALA A 315 -31.09 8.33 21.10
C ALA A 315 -30.83 6.88 21.54
N ALA A 316 -31.81 6.25 22.21
CA ALA A 316 -31.77 4.86 22.62
C ALA A 316 -31.87 3.87 21.45
N SER A 317 -32.47 4.27 20.32
CA SER A 317 -32.58 3.43 19.13
C SER A 317 -31.29 3.38 18.30
N VAL A 318 -30.52 4.47 18.29
CA VAL A 318 -29.31 4.62 17.45
C VAL A 318 -28.01 4.40 18.23
N SER A 319 -28.09 4.36 19.56
CA SER A 319 -26.91 4.23 20.43
C SER A 319 -27.26 3.57 21.77
N ASP A 320 -26.22 3.22 22.53
CA ASP A 320 -26.37 2.72 23.90
C ASP A 320 -26.70 3.82 24.94
N LEU A 321 -27.00 5.04 24.48
CA LEU A 321 -27.24 6.21 25.32
C LEU A 321 -28.74 6.44 25.52
N ALA A 322 -29.12 6.92 26.71
CA ALA A 322 -30.53 7.04 27.09
C ALA A 322 -31.17 8.37 26.69
N THR A 323 -30.37 9.39 26.40
CA THR A 323 -30.88 10.76 26.14
C THR A 323 -30.26 11.39 24.91
N ILE A 324 -31.00 12.29 24.27
CA ILE A 324 -30.49 13.05 23.13
C ILE A 324 -29.37 14.02 23.51
N GLU A 325 -29.37 14.52 24.75
CA GLU A 325 -28.29 15.36 25.27
C GLU A 325 -26.97 14.59 25.39
N GLU A 326 -27.01 13.36 25.92
CA GLU A 326 -25.83 12.47 25.96
C GLU A 326 -25.31 12.14 24.56
N LEU A 327 -26.23 11.89 23.61
CA LEU A 327 -25.87 11.65 22.21
C LEU A 327 -25.19 12.87 21.58
N ARG A 328 -25.74 14.07 21.79
CA ARG A 328 -25.13 15.34 21.35
C ARG A 328 -23.74 15.55 21.92
N GLU A 329 -23.57 15.35 23.23
CA GLU A 329 -22.27 15.48 23.89
C GLU A 329 -21.25 14.46 23.39
N ARG A 330 -21.68 13.22 23.15
CA ARG A 330 -20.82 12.17 22.58
C ARG A 330 -20.38 12.52 21.16
N ILE A 331 -21.30 12.96 20.30
CA ILE A 331 -20.99 13.37 18.92
C ILE A 331 -20.03 14.56 18.94
N ARG A 332 -20.30 15.58 19.77
CA ARG A 332 -19.39 16.72 19.96
C ARG A 332 -18.01 16.28 20.41
N ALA A 333 -17.93 15.36 21.40
CA ALA A 333 -16.65 14.84 21.88
C ALA A 333 -15.89 14.05 20.80
N ASN A 334 -16.59 13.26 19.98
CA ASN A 334 -16.01 12.49 18.89
C ASN A 334 -15.52 13.40 17.76
N LEU A 335 -16.33 14.37 17.31
CA LEU A 335 -15.95 15.34 16.28
C LEU A 335 -14.74 16.17 16.74
N LYS A 336 -14.75 16.62 18.01
CA LYS A 336 -13.60 17.30 18.59
C LYS A 336 -12.36 16.42 18.62
N ALA A 337 -12.47 15.15 19.01
CA ALA A 337 -11.34 14.22 19.03
C ALA A 337 -10.80 13.95 17.61
N GLN A 338 -11.69 13.83 16.62
CA GLN A 338 -11.32 13.66 15.22
C GLN A 338 -10.61 14.90 14.69
N ALA A 339 -11.15 16.11 14.93
CA ALA A 339 -10.51 17.36 14.57
C ALA A 339 -9.15 17.55 15.28
N GLU A 340 -9.05 17.18 16.57
CA GLU A 340 -7.79 17.14 17.31
C GLU A 340 -6.77 16.21 16.67
N SER A 341 -7.20 15.03 16.21
CA SER A 341 -6.33 14.06 15.54
C SER A 341 -5.88 14.54 14.16
N GLN A 342 -6.80 15.06 13.35
CA GLN A 342 -6.52 15.59 12.01
C GLN A 342 -5.57 16.78 12.08
N ALA A 343 -5.88 17.77 12.92
CA ALA A 343 -5.06 18.97 13.05
C ALA A 343 -3.65 18.66 13.58
N LYS A 344 -3.50 17.66 14.45
CA LYS A 344 -2.18 17.14 14.87
C LYS A 344 -1.44 16.47 13.72
N SER A 345 -2.12 15.65 12.93
CA SER A 345 -1.52 14.93 11.79
C SER A 345 -1.04 15.91 10.72
N GLU A 346 -1.84 16.92 10.38
CA GLU A 346 -1.46 17.99 9.44
C GLU A 346 -0.30 18.85 9.97
N LEU A 347 -0.31 19.16 11.28
CA LEU A 347 0.79 19.88 11.91
C LEU A 347 2.08 19.07 11.85
N LEU A 348 2.01 17.78 12.18
CA LEU A 348 3.15 16.87 12.12
C LEU A 348 3.70 16.78 10.69
N GLU A 349 2.84 16.64 9.69
CA GLU A 349 3.23 16.61 8.28
C GLU A 349 3.99 17.89 7.90
N LYS A 350 3.50 19.06 8.29
CA LYS A 350 4.18 20.36 8.07
C LYS A 350 5.53 20.43 8.78
N ILE A 351 5.62 19.96 10.02
CA ILE A 351 6.87 19.91 10.78
C ILE A 351 7.89 19.01 10.08
N VAL A 352 7.49 17.78 9.76
CA VAL A 352 8.38 16.81 9.10
C VAL A 352 8.85 17.35 7.76
N LYS A 353 7.95 17.94 6.96
CA LYS A 353 8.31 18.56 5.69
C LYS A 353 9.38 19.64 5.84
N GLU A 354 9.19 20.59 6.75
CA GLU A 354 10.17 21.65 7.00
C GLU A 354 11.53 21.09 7.46
N ILE A 355 11.53 20.07 8.32
CA ILE A 355 12.76 19.40 8.78
C ILE A 355 13.47 18.71 7.60
N VAL A 356 12.71 18.06 6.73
CA VAL A 356 13.25 17.39 5.53
C VAL A 356 13.83 18.39 4.53
N ASP A 357 13.18 19.53 4.34
CA ASP A 357 13.62 20.60 3.44
C ASP A 357 14.91 21.28 3.94
N LEU A 358 15.07 21.41 5.26
CA LEU A 358 16.29 21.95 5.88
C LEU A 358 17.45 20.95 5.92
N SER A 359 17.19 19.66 5.73
CA SER A 359 18.16 18.58 5.92
C SER A 359 18.64 18.00 4.59
N HIS A 360 19.89 17.54 4.58
CA HIS A 360 20.50 16.90 3.42
C HIS A 360 20.84 15.44 3.72
N VAL A 361 20.47 14.56 2.80
CA VAL A 361 20.80 13.14 2.88
C VAL A 361 21.15 12.61 1.49
N ASP A 362 22.26 11.89 1.43
CA ASP A 362 22.70 11.16 0.26
C ASP A 362 22.02 9.78 0.25
N VAL A 363 20.92 9.61 -0.51
CA VAL A 363 20.10 8.38 -0.48
C VAL A 363 20.70 7.30 -1.40
N PRO A 364 21.00 6.09 -0.87
CA PRO A 364 21.44 4.96 -1.69
C PRO A 364 20.34 4.41 -2.60
N PRO A 365 20.60 4.21 -3.91
CA PRO A 365 19.68 3.58 -4.86
C PRO A 365 19.14 2.23 -4.40
N ILE A 366 19.92 1.44 -3.66
CA ILE A 366 19.47 0.14 -3.15
C ILE A 366 18.33 0.27 -2.12
N MET A 367 18.34 1.33 -1.31
CA MET A 367 17.25 1.60 -0.37
C MET A 367 15.99 2.04 -1.12
N VAL A 368 16.16 2.86 -2.16
CA VAL A 368 15.04 3.28 -3.03
C VAL A 368 14.43 2.08 -3.74
N HIS A 369 15.24 1.20 -4.32
CA HIS A 369 14.76 -0.01 -4.99
C HIS A 369 13.99 -0.91 -4.04
N SER A 370 14.51 -1.15 -2.83
CA SER A 370 13.80 -1.91 -1.79
C SER A 370 12.45 -1.26 -1.45
N GLN A 371 12.41 0.06 -1.34
CA GLN A 371 11.17 0.79 -1.04
C GLN A 371 10.18 0.74 -2.19
N ILE A 372 10.62 0.78 -3.46
CA ILE A 372 9.74 0.60 -4.62
C ILE A 372 9.09 -0.79 -4.57
N HIS A 373 9.86 -1.85 -4.26
CA HIS A 373 9.29 -3.19 -4.11
C HIS A 373 8.28 -3.28 -2.97
N ALA A 374 8.53 -2.60 -1.84
CA ALA A 374 7.56 -2.53 -0.75
C ALA A 374 6.26 -1.81 -1.17
N LEU A 375 6.38 -0.69 -1.91
CA LEU A 375 5.23 0.04 -2.46
C LEU A 375 4.44 -0.80 -3.48
N GLU A 376 5.14 -1.52 -4.34
CA GLU A 376 4.55 -2.47 -5.29
C GLU A 376 3.79 -3.58 -4.56
N GLU A 377 4.37 -4.18 -3.51
CA GLU A 377 3.67 -5.22 -2.75
C GLU A 377 2.46 -4.66 -2.02
N ASN A 378 2.52 -3.43 -1.50
CA ASN A 378 1.34 -2.76 -0.92
C ASN A 378 0.22 -2.56 -1.96
N VAL A 379 0.56 -2.24 -3.21
CA VAL A 379 -0.41 -2.17 -4.31
C VAL A 379 -0.94 -3.57 -4.64
N SER A 380 -0.05 -4.55 -4.80
CA SER A 380 -0.36 -5.96 -5.04
C SER A 380 -1.34 -6.53 -4.00
N GLN A 381 -1.13 -6.28 -2.71
CA GLN A 381 -2.02 -6.72 -1.64
C GLN A 381 -3.42 -6.10 -1.72
N ARG A 382 -3.52 -4.80 -2.02
CA ARG A 382 -4.82 -4.13 -2.22
C ARG A 382 -5.55 -4.68 -3.45
N LEU A 383 -4.84 -4.94 -4.54
CA LEU A 383 -5.40 -5.53 -5.75
C LEU A 383 -5.88 -6.97 -5.50
N LYS A 384 -5.12 -7.78 -4.76
CA LYS A 384 -5.50 -9.14 -4.35
C LYS A 384 -6.82 -9.15 -3.57
N GLN A 385 -7.07 -8.15 -2.71
CA GLN A 385 -8.36 -8.01 -2.00
C GLN A 385 -9.54 -7.76 -2.96
N GLN A 386 -9.28 -7.07 -4.08
CA GLN A 386 -10.24 -6.86 -5.16
C GLN A 386 -10.26 -8.01 -6.18
N LYS A 387 -9.55 -9.11 -5.90
CA LYS A 387 -9.37 -10.29 -6.77
C LYS A 387 -8.73 -9.96 -8.13
N LEU A 388 -7.92 -8.91 -8.18
CA LEU A 388 -7.14 -8.50 -9.35
C LEU A 388 -5.66 -8.81 -9.12
N SER A 389 -4.94 -9.26 -10.15
CA SER A 389 -3.47 -9.37 -10.09
C SER A 389 -2.80 -8.07 -10.53
N LEU A 390 -1.58 -7.83 -10.06
CA LEU A 390 -0.78 -6.70 -10.52
C LEU A 390 -0.56 -6.74 -12.04
N GLU A 391 -0.29 -7.93 -12.59
CA GLU A 391 -0.11 -8.11 -14.03
C GLU A 391 -1.36 -7.71 -14.82
N GLN A 392 -2.54 -8.12 -14.36
CA GLN A 392 -3.80 -7.77 -15.00
C GLN A 392 -4.11 -6.27 -14.88
N TYR A 393 -3.78 -5.65 -13.73
CA TYR A 393 -3.88 -4.21 -13.55
C TYR A 393 -2.99 -3.44 -14.54
N LEU A 394 -1.72 -3.86 -14.68
CA LEU A 394 -0.79 -3.27 -15.63
C LEU A 394 -1.26 -3.44 -17.08
N GLN A 395 -1.85 -4.59 -17.43
CA GLN A 395 -2.45 -4.83 -18.75
C GLN A 395 -3.64 -3.90 -19.02
N VAL A 396 -4.58 -3.76 -18.08
CA VAL A 396 -5.77 -2.92 -18.23
C VAL A 396 -5.41 -1.43 -18.32
N THR A 397 -4.40 -1.01 -17.55
CA THR A 397 -3.91 0.38 -17.55
C THR A 397 -2.93 0.67 -18.70
N GLY A 398 -2.52 -0.35 -19.46
CA GLY A 398 -1.57 -0.22 -20.56
C GLY A 398 -0.15 0.15 -20.13
N LYS A 399 0.21 -0.09 -18.87
CA LYS A 399 1.53 0.23 -18.30
C LYS A 399 2.44 -0.98 -18.33
N SER A 400 3.73 -0.77 -18.60
CA SER A 400 4.76 -1.79 -18.35
C SER A 400 5.15 -1.79 -16.87
N HIS A 401 5.76 -2.89 -16.43
CA HIS A 401 6.32 -2.99 -15.08
C HIS A 401 7.38 -1.91 -14.82
N GLU A 402 8.21 -1.61 -15.82
CA GLU A 402 9.23 -0.54 -15.75
C GLU A 402 8.61 0.84 -15.56
N ILE A 403 7.57 1.19 -16.32
CA ILE A 403 6.88 2.49 -16.17
C ILE A 403 6.27 2.59 -14.78
N PHE A 404 5.64 1.51 -14.29
CA PHE A 404 5.05 1.48 -12.96
C PHE A 404 6.11 1.67 -11.86
N HIS A 405 7.29 1.07 -12.00
CA HIS A 405 8.42 1.29 -11.09
C HIS A 405 8.93 2.73 -11.10
N GLU A 406 9.08 3.33 -12.29
CA GLU A 406 9.52 4.72 -12.43
C GLU A 406 8.48 5.71 -11.85
N GLU A 407 7.19 5.42 -11.95
CA GLU A 407 6.13 6.21 -11.30
C GLU A 407 6.20 6.15 -9.76
N LEU A 408 6.61 5.01 -9.20
CA LEU A 408 6.77 4.85 -7.75
C LEU A 408 8.07 5.44 -7.22
N ARG A 409 9.09 5.66 -8.06
CA ARG A 409 10.42 6.10 -7.64
C ARG A 409 10.40 7.42 -6.85
N PRO A 410 9.73 8.51 -7.29
CA PRO A 410 9.72 9.77 -6.54
C PRO A 410 9.13 9.61 -5.13
N GLN A 411 8.06 8.80 -5.00
CA GLN A 411 7.46 8.50 -3.70
C GLN A 411 8.43 7.68 -2.83
N ALA A 412 9.07 6.66 -3.39
CA ALA A 412 10.05 5.84 -2.68
C ALA A 412 11.26 6.65 -2.20
N GLU A 413 11.81 7.51 -3.06
CA GLU A 413 12.91 8.42 -2.71
C GLU A 413 12.54 9.35 -1.56
N ASN A 414 11.36 9.95 -1.61
CA ASN A 414 10.87 10.83 -0.54
C ASN A 414 10.63 10.06 0.77
N GLN A 415 10.09 8.84 0.71
CA GLN A 415 9.86 8.02 1.90
C GLN A 415 11.18 7.59 2.56
N VAL A 416 12.16 7.13 1.78
CA VAL A 416 13.49 6.76 2.29
C VAL A 416 14.23 7.99 2.83
N ARG A 417 14.16 9.13 2.12
CA ARG A 417 14.75 10.38 2.59
C ARG A 417 14.17 10.79 3.95
N THR A 418 12.85 10.78 4.06
CA THR A 418 12.15 11.17 5.28
C THR A 418 12.49 10.23 6.43
N SER A 419 12.46 8.91 6.20
CA SER A 419 12.74 7.93 7.25
C SER A 419 14.17 8.06 7.79
N LEU A 420 15.16 8.26 6.92
CA LEU A 420 16.56 8.45 7.32
C LEU A 420 16.76 9.73 8.15
N ILE A 421 16.12 10.83 7.76
CA ILE A 421 16.19 12.10 8.50
C ILE A 421 15.55 11.97 9.88
N LEU A 422 14.38 11.33 9.95
CA LEU A 422 13.69 11.09 11.21
C LEU A 422 14.45 10.14 12.13
N GLN A 423 15.09 9.10 11.59
CA GLN A 423 15.94 8.18 12.34
C GLN A 423 17.16 8.89 12.93
N GLU A 424 17.87 9.70 12.13
CA GLU A 424 19.00 10.49 12.61
C GLU A 424 18.56 11.50 13.67
N LEU A 425 17.41 12.17 13.49
CA LEU A 425 16.85 13.08 14.47
C LEU A 425 16.55 12.36 15.79
N ALA A 426 15.92 11.18 15.73
CA ALA A 426 15.63 10.39 16.90
C ALA A 426 16.91 9.99 17.66
N GLN A 427 17.97 9.63 16.94
CA GLN A 427 19.27 9.33 17.54
C GLN A 427 19.92 10.56 18.19
N GLN A 428 19.89 11.72 17.54
CA GLN A 428 20.44 12.96 18.10
C GLN A 428 19.68 13.46 19.34
N GLU A 429 18.37 13.22 19.38
CA GLU A 429 17.52 13.54 20.54
C GLU A 429 17.56 12.44 21.63
N GLY A 430 18.23 11.31 21.37
CA GLY A 430 18.36 10.21 22.33
C GLY A 430 17.03 9.51 22.63
N LEU A 431 16.12 9.46 21.65
CA LEU A 431 14.84 8.78 21.79
C LEU A 431 15.03 7.25 21.76
N THR A 432 14.75 6.59 22.88
CA THR A 432 14.76 5.14 23.00
C THR A 432 13.41 4.61 23.49
N VAL A 433 13.09 3.38 23.08
CA VAL A 433 11.94 2.64 23.62
C VAL A 433 12.47 1.61 24.60
N ASP A 434 12.09 1.76 25.87
CA ASP A 434 12.45 0.81 26.90
C ASP A 434 11.40 -0.29 26.97
N GLN A 435 11.78 -1.44 27.54
CA GLN A 435 10.86 -2.57 27.73
C GLN A 435 9.61 -2.19 28.55
N ARG A 436 9.73 -1.20 29.44
CA ARG A 436 8.59 -0.67 30.21
C ARG A 436 7.55 0.03 29.33
N ASP A 437 8.00 0.77 28.32
CA ASP A 437 7.09 1.46 27.40
C ASP A 437 6.32 0.44 26.55
N VAL A 438 7.02 -0.60 26.09
CA VAL A 438 6.40 -1.70 25.33
C VAL A 438 5.37 -2.44 26.18
N GLU A 439 5.70 -2.79 27.43
CA GLU A 439 4.76 -3.49 28.31
C GLU A 439 3.54 -2.62 28.64
N GLN A 440 3.73 -1.32 28.85
CA GLN A 440 2.61 -0.38 29.05
C GLN A 440 1.69 -0.32 27.82
N GLU A 441 2.29 -0.30 26.62
CA GLU A 441 1.55 -0.31 25.36
C GLU A 441 0.77 -1.62 25.17
N VAL A 442 1.42 -2.77 25.43
CA VAL A 442 0.79 -4.10 25.38
C VAL A 442 -0.41 -4.13 26.31
N GLU A 443 -0.25 -3.71 27.57
CA GLU A 443 -1.37 -3.69 28.53
C GLU A 443 -2.49 -2.73 28.08
N ARG A 444 -2.16 -1.58 27.51
CA ARG A 444 -3.16 -0.66 26.94
C ARG A 444 -3.97 -1.34 25.83
N LEU A 445 -3.30 -1.98 24.87
CA LEU A 445 -3.96 -2.68 23.76
C LEU A 445 -4.81 -3.86 24.27
N VAL A 446 -4.30 -4.65 25.23
CA VAL A 446 -5.08 -5.74 25.83
C VAL A 446 -6.38 -5.23 26.44
N ILE A 447 -6.33 -4.10 27.15
CA ILE A 447 -7.52 -3.49 27.76
C ILE A 447 -8.48 -2.97 26.68
N GLU A 448 -7.96 -2.24 25.70
CA GLU A 448 -8.74 -1.66 24.60
C GLU A 448 -9.51 -2.74 23.81
N TYR A 449 -8.83 -3.81 23.41
CA TYR A 449 -9.45 -4.90 22.67
C TYR A 449 -10.31 -5.84 23.55
N SER A 450 -10.20 -5.76 24.88
CA SER A 450 -11.04 -6.54 25.81
C SER A 450 -12.21 -5.76 26.40
N ILE A 451 -12.32 -4.45 26.16
CA ILE A 451 -13.36 -3.61 26.80
C ILE A 451 -14.77 -3.98 26.35
N ASN A 452 -14.91 -4.47 25.12
CA ASN A 452 -16.19 -4.88 24.52
C ASN A 452 -16.51 -6.38 24.74
N ALA A 453 -15.65 -7.11 25.45
CA ALA A 453 -15.85 -8.51 25.73
C ALA A 453 -16.94 -8.72 26.81
N PRO A 454 -17.81 -9.74 26.67
CA PRO A 454 -18.70 -10.15 27.76
C PRO A 454 -17.90 -10.42 29.04
N GLU A 455 -18.42 -10.01 30.20
CA GLU A 455 -17.72 -10.08 31.49
C GLU A 455 -17.18 -11.48 31.81
N GLU A 456 -17.96 -12.52 31.47
CA GLU A 456 -17.62 -13.94 31.65
C GLU A 456 -16.44 -14.41 30.78
N ALA A 457 -16.24 -13.82 29.60
CA ALA A 457 -15.19 -14.18 28.65
C ALA A 457 -13.96 -13.26 28.71
N ARG A 458 -14.09 -12.10 29.38
CA ARG A 458 -13.07 -11.05 29.43
C ARG A 458 -11.74 -11.55 29.98
N ALA A 459 -11.75 -12.37 31.03
CA ALA A 459 -10.53 -12.93 31.62
C ALA A 459 -9.77 -13.86 30.66
N GLU A 460 -10.50 -14.71 29.92
CA GLU A 460 -9.89 -15.59 28.92
C GLU A 460 -9.37 -14.78 27.72
N GLN A 461 -10.12 -13.77 27.29
CA GLN A 461 -9.76 -12.91 26.17
C GLN A 461 -8.53 -12.06 26.47
N VAL A 462 -8.44 -11.47 27.67
CA VAL A 462 -7.24 -10.75 28.15
C VAL A 462 -6.01 -11.65 28.11
N LYS A 463 -6.13 -12.90 28.57
CA LYS A 463 -5.03 -13.86 28.54
C LYS A 463 -4.60 -14.18 27.10
N ARG A 464 -5.56 -14.46 26.20
CA ARG A 464 -5.28 -14.72 24.78
C ARG A 464 -4.62 -13.52 24.08
N LEU A 465 -5.13 -12.31 24.30
CA LEU A 465 -4.57 -11.09 23.72
C LEU A 465 -3.15 -10.83 24.21
N ARG A 466 -2.88 -11.02 25.52
CA ARG A 466 -1.51 -10.89 26.06
C ARG A 466 -0.56 -11.90 25.44
N GLU A 467 -0.98 -13.14 25.21
CA GLU A 467 -0.18 -14.15 24.52
C GLU A 467 0.08 -13.79 23.03
N VAL A 468 -0.89 -13.19 22.35
CA VAL A 468 -0.75 -12.74 20.95
C VAL A 468 0.20 -11.53 20.84
N PHE A 469 0.03 -10.53 21.70
CA PHE A 469 0.87 -9.33 21.69
C PHE A 469 2.29 -9.60 22.16
N ARG A 470 2.54 -10.66 22.94
CA ARG A 470 3.90 -11.09 23.34
C ARG A 470 4.63 -11.96 22.32
N ARG A 471 4.04 -12.24 21.16
CA ARG A 471 4.77 -12.89 20.06
C ARG A 471 5.80 -11.91 19.50
N LYS A 472 6.96 -12.43 19.10
CA LYS A 472 8.09 -11.61 18.62
C LYS A 472 7.66 -10.59 17.54
N GLU A 473 6.98 -11.06 16.50
CA GLU A 473 6.52 -10.22 15.39
C GLU A 473 5.61 -9.07 15.84
N THR A 474 4.64 -9.36 16.73
CA THR A 474 3.73 -8.34 17.26
C THR A 474 4.44 -7.37 18.20
N LEU A 475 5.41 -7.84 19.00
CA LEU A 475 6.21 -6.98 19.87
C LEU A 475 7.07 -6.02 19.05
N ASP A 476 7.63 -6.47 17.93
CA ASP A 476 8.41 -5.62 17.03
C ASP A 476 7.51 -4.51 16.45
N GLN A 477 6.28 -4.83 16.04
CA GLN A 477 5.28 -3.83 15.60
C GLN A 477 4.92 -2.84 16.71
N ILE A 478 4.57 -3.33 17.91
CA ILE A 478 4.23 -2.48 19.06
C ILE A 478 5.41 -1.57 19.43
N THR A 479 6.64 -2.07 19.38
CA THR A 479 7.85 -1.27 19.64
C THR A 479 7.97 -0.14 18.62
N ASN A 480 7.75 -0.42 17.33
CA ASN A 480 7.78 0.58 16.27
C ASN A 480 6.66 1.62 16.41
N ASP A 481 5.47 1.21 16.82
CA ASP A 481 4.34 2.11 17.07
C ASP A 481 4.63 3.05 18.25
N VAL A 482 5.16 2.50 19.35
CA VAL A 482 5.58 3.29 20.52
C VAL A 482 6.69 4.27 20.14
N PHE A 483 7.69 3.83 19.38
CA PHE A 483 8.76 4.68 18.90
C PHE A 483 8.22 5.83 18.04
N SER A 484 7.39 5.51 17.05
CA SER A 484 6.78 6.48 16.13
C SER A 484 5.94 7.51 16.88
N ARG A 485 5.16 7.06 17.86
CA ARG A 485 4.36 7.95 18.72
C ARG A 485 5.25 8.88 19.55
N LYS A 486 6.26 8.35 20.24
CA LYS A 486 7.22 9.15 21.01
C LYS A 486 7.94 10.18 20.12
N LEU A 487 8.35 9.78 18.93
CA LEU A 487 8.98 10.68 17.96
C LEU A 487 8.02 11.80 17.55
N SER A 488 6.77 11.48 17.22
CA SER A 488 5.77 12.48 16.86
C SER A 488 5.48 13.48 17.99
N GLU A 489 5.37 12.99 19.24
CA GLU A 489 5.19 13.82 20.42
C GLU A 489 6.38 14.76 20.62
N HIS A 490 7.61 14.24 20.48
CA HIS A 490 8.84 15.02 20.60
C HIS A 490 8.97 16.08 19.51
N LEU A 491 8.63 15.75 18.26
CA LEU A 491 8.66 16.70 17.14
C LEU A 491 7.67 17.86 17.36
N ILE A 492 6.46 17.56 17.81
CA ILE A 492 5.46 18.59 18.14
C ILE A 492 5.94 19.41 19.35
N GLU A 493 6.52 18.79 20.37
CA GLU A 493 7.07 19.50 21.54
C GLU A 493 8.21 20.45 21.15
N LEU A 494 9.12 20.02 20.27
CA LEU A 494 10.20 20.86 19.75
C LEU A 494 9.66 22.04 18.93
N ALA A 495 8.68 21.81 18.06
CA ALA A 495 8.15 22.82 17.16
C ALA A 495 7.20 23.83 17.82
N THR A 496 6.46 23.42 18.85
CA THR A 496 5.45 24.26 19.52
C THR A 496 5.87 24.73 20.90
N GLY A 497 6.86 24.08 21.52
CA GLY A 497 7.23 24.28 22.93
C GLY A 497 6.19 23.74 23.92
N ILE A 498 5.16 23.03 23.44
CA ILE A 498 4.08 22.47 24.25
C ILE A 498 4.17 20.96 24.12
N LYS A 499 4.38 20.25 25.24
CA LYS A 499 4.30 18.80 25.25
C LYS A 499 2.86 18.36 24.93
N PRO A 500 2.61 17.71 23.79
CA PRO A 500 1.27 17.26 23.46
C PRO A 500 0.87 16.14 24.44
N VAL A 501 -0.11 16.42 25.31
CA VAL A 501 -0.77 15.35 26.05
C VAL A 501 -1.72 14.68 25.07
N LEU A 502 -1.27 13.59 24.44
CA LEU A 502 -2.22 12.64 23.87
C LEU A 502 -3.08 12.17 25.05
N LYS A 503 -4.39 12.45 25.01
CA LYS A 503 -5.30 11.90 26.01
C LYS A 503 -5.21 10.38 25.87
N GLU A 504 -4.46 9.77 26.77
CA GLU A 504 -4.67 8.36 27.08
C GLU A 504 -6.18 8.22 27.36
N PRO A 505 -6.87 7.26 26.73
CA PRO A 505 -8.28 7.05 26.98
C PRO A 505 -8.47 6.92 28.49
N LYS A 506 -9.37 7.75 29.05
CA LYS A 506 -9.54 7.88 30.50
C LYS A 506 -9.75 6.50 31.13
N PHE A 507 -8.77 6.13 31.94
CA PHE A 507 -8.73 4.93 32.75
C PHE A 507 -9.82 4.96 33.83
N THR A 508 -10.69 3.96 33.84
CA THR A 508 -11.35 3.49 35.05
C THR A 508 -11.01 2.01 35.22
N PRO A 509 -10.18 1.64 36.21
CA PRO A 509 -9.85 0.25 36.46
C PRO A 509 -11.09 -0.49 36.96
N LEU A 510 -11.46 -1.57 36.27
CA LEU A 510 -12.31 -2.60 36.85
C LEU A 510 -11.39 -3.55 37.63
N HIS A 511 -11.20 -3.23 38.91
CA HIS A 511 -10.46 -3.95 39.97
C HIS A 511 -9.01 -3.50 40.22
N GLU A 512 -8.79 -3.04 41.46
CA GLU A 512 -7.48 -2.94 42.10
C GLU A 512 -6.93 -4.36 42.36
N GLU A 513 -6.19 -4.92 41.41
CA GLU A 513 -5.29 -6.03 41.72
C GLU A 513 -3.89 -5.46 41.97
N LYS A 514 -3.43 -5.61 43.22
CA LYS A 514 -2.11 -5.16 43.68
C LYS A 514 -1.01 -5.80 42.84
N VAL A 515 -0.34 -4.99 42.03
CA VAL A 515 0.98 -5.31 41.49
C VAL A 515 1.93 -5.49 42.67
N VAL A 516 2.33 -6.73 42.94
CA VAL A 516 3.42 -7.05 43.85
C VAL A 516 4.70 -6.62 43.15
N THR A 517 5.31 -5.56 43.67
CA THR A 517 6.67 -5.16 43.34
C THR A 517 7.65 -6.22 43.86
N GLU A 518 8.09 -7.14 43.01
CA GLU A 518 9.39 -7.79 43.24
C GLU A 518 10.47 -6.96 42.56
N THR A 519 11.24 -6.29 43.41
CA THR A 519 12.53 -5.69 43.11
C THR A 519 13.49 -6.77 42.62
N SER A 520 13.81 -6.77 41.34
CA SER A 520 15.03 -7.36 40.80
C SER A 520 15.80 -6.22 40.14
N GLU A 521 16.90 -5.82 40.78
CA GLU A 521 17.95 -4.98 40.18
C GLU A 521 18.55 -5.75 39.00
N GLU A 522 18.06 -5.50 37.79
CA GLU A 522 18.82 -5.67 36.56
C GLU A 522 18.75 -4.35 35.79
N GLU A 523 19.91 -3.81 35.45
CA GLU A 523 20.04 -2.59 34.66
C GLU A 523 19.23 -2.72 33.36
N PRO A 524 18.42 -1.71 32.98
CA PRO A 524 17.60 -1.80 31.78
C PRO A 524 18.49 -1.86 30.54
N LYS A 525 18.45 -2.97 29.82
CA LYS A 525 19.01 -3.05 28.47
C LYS A 525 18.13 -2.22 27.55
N ALA A 526 18.71 -1.17 26.96
CA ALA A 526 18.14 -0.49 25.82
C ALA A 526 17.85 -1.51 24.72
N ILE A 527 16.61 -1.51 24.22
CA ILE A 527 16.24 -2.27 23.03
C ILE A 527 16.41 -1.28 21.88
N GLU A 528 17.41 -1.52 21.03
CA GLU A 528 17.57 -0.75 19.80
C GLU A 528 16.35 -1.03 18.92
N ALA A 529 15.45 -0.05 18.81
CA ALA A 529 14.38 -0.08 17.82
C ALA A 529 15.04 0.09 16.45
N GLU A 530 15.07 -0.98 15.66
CA GLU A 530 15.31 -0.88 14.23
C GLU A 530 14.02 -0.32 13.62
N VAL A 531 14.10 0.82 12.91
CA VAL A 531 12.95 1.35 12.16
C VAL A 531 12.67 0.37 11.03
N ILE A 532 11.89 -0.67 11.29
CA ILE A 532 11.48 -1.65 10.29
C ILE A 532 10.31 -1.05 9.52
N LEU A 533 10.62 -0.26 8.49
CA LEU A 533 9.76 -0.18 7.31
C LEU A 533 10.15 -1.36 6.42
N ALA A 534 9.36 -2.43 6.52
CA ALA A 534 9.33 -3.63 5.69
C ALA A 534 10.59 -3.89 4.82
N VAL A 535 11.60 -4.51 5.44
CA VAL A 535 12.62 -5.27 4.71
C VAL A 535 12.38 -6.74 5.05
N GLU A 536 11.48 -7.39 4.32
CA GLU A 536 11.46 -8.86 4.28
C GLU A 536 12.65 -9.31 3.42
N SER A 537 13.78 -9.61 4.08
CA SER A 537 14.83 -10.38 3.43
C SER A 537 14.44 -11.86 3.45
N SER A 538 13.95 -12.34 2.32
CA SER A 538 13.94 -13.77 2.00
C SER A 538 15.36 -14.31 2.06
N ALA A 539 15.64 -15.20 3.02
CA ALA A 539 16.83 -16.02 3.02
C ALA A 539 16.45 -17.46 3.34
N GLU A 540 16.84 -18.31 2.41
CA GLU A 540 16.48 -19.70 2.22
C GLU A 540 16.81 -20.62 3.40
N ASP A 541 15.89 -21.57 3.57
CA ASP A 541 16.02 -22.89 4.15
C ASP A 541 17.43 -23.51 4.00
N LYS A 542 18.12 -23.66 5.14
CA LYS A 542 19.15 -24.68 5.32
C LYS A 542 18.87 -25.47 6.59
N THR A 543 18.09 -26.51 6.39
CA THR A 543 18.19 -27.79 7.10
C THR A 543 19.65 -28.20 7.34
N GLU A 544 20.08 -28.27 8.60
CA GLU A 544 21.20 -29.13 9.02
C GLU A 544 21.01 -29.63 10.46
N GLU A 545 20.67 -30.92 10.52
CA GLU A 545 21.04 -31.94 11.51
C GLU A 545 21.09 -31.62 13.01
N VAL A 546 20.04 -32.12 13.66
CA VAL A 546 20.02 -32.65 15.02
C VAL A 546 21.23 -33.57 15.25
N THR A 547 22.12 -33.19 16.17
CA THR A 547 23.00 -34.16 16.85
C THR A 547 22.66 -34.20 18.33
N GLU A 548 22.08 -35.34 18.72
CA GLU A 548 21.93 -35.79 20.10
C GLU A 548 23.26 -35.71 20.85
N VAL A 549 23.30 -35.04 22.00
CA VAL A 549 24.24 -35.42 23.07
C VAL A 549 23.49 -35.58 24.39
N LYS A 550 23.51 -36.84 24.80
CA LYS A 550 23.08 -37.44 26.05
C LYS A 550 23.39 -36.62 27.31
N THR A 551 22.41 -36.65 28.20
CA THR A 551 22.55 -36.67 29.65
C THR A 551 23.70 -37.54 30.15
N ALA A 552 24.61 -36.97 30.96
CA ALA A 552 25.19 -37.61 32.14
C ALA A 552 26.04 -36.60 32.95
N GLU A 553 25.72 -36.54 34.25
CA GLU A 553 26.41 -35.93 35.41
C GLU A 553 26.52 -34.40 35.53
#